data_AF-A0A6C0KJJ8-F1
#
_entry.id   AF-A0A6C0KJJ8-F1
#
_cell.length_a   1.000
_cell.length_b   1.000
_cell.length_c   1.000
_cell.angle_alpha   90.00
_cell.angle_beta   90.00
_cell.angle_gamma   90.00
#
_symmetry.space_group_name_H-M   'P 1'
#
loop_
_entity.id
_entity.type
_entity.pdbx_description
1 polymer ?
#
loop_
_entity_poly.entity_id
_entity_poly.type
_entity_poly.pdbx_seq_one_letter_code
_entity_poly.pdbx_strand_id
1 'polypeptide(L)'
;MNILQTMNHSKTYNCLYCNRDYREKFNYDRHIGFCEFSHKSQKEQDSEIDAFEKVPGMYELFAYIKELSVRVGKLEKENTVLKQQLNIEKKKVDIGVWLNSLPNKPSITFTKWILDIPYHKYLNHIFMKDMEYAIQSCLEKGSNDISINDKEFSPIYATNQKKNMFYVYDEIQIDGKKMPQWCLITGKDMDKWLNYISQALLIEFKKWCDEHQHEINNNDEMNQKYISNFKKIIGSCKNADEIRNHNIRKYVFNKIKET
;
A
#
# COMPACT_ATOMS: atom_id res chain seq x y z
N MET A 1 53.67 -56.46 12.82
CA MET A 1 52.36 -55.77 12.82
C MET A 1 52.15 -55.18 14.20
N ASN A 2 52.43 -53.88 14.37
CA ASN A 2 52.11 -53.17 15.61
C ASN A 2 51.53 -51.81 15.20
N ILE A 3 50.21 -51.65 15.39
CA ILE A 3 49.56 -50.35 15.35
C ILE A 3 49.09 -50.11 16.79
N LEU A 4 49.92 -49.39 17.55
CA LEU A 4 49.51 -48.78 18.81
C LEU A 4 48.65 -47.56 18.45
N GLN A 5 47.34 -47.68 18.68
CA GLN A 5 46.41 -46.54 18.65
C GLN A 5 46.75 -45.60 19.80
N THR A 6 47.25 -44.41 19.48
CA THR A 6 47.32 -43.28 20.41
C THR A 6 45.94 -42.60 20.45
N MET A 7 45.16 -42.90 21.50
CA MET A 7 43.92 -42.17 21.80
C MET A 7 44.27 -40.78 22.33
N ASN A 8 44.11 -39.76 21.49
CA ASN A 8 44.23 -38.35 21.88
C ASN A 8 42.83 -37.85 22.27
N HIS A 9 42.49 -37.92 23.56
CA HIS A 9 41.20 -37.44 24.09
C HIS A 9 41.22 -35.90 24.19
N SER A 10 40.91 -35.20 23.09
CA SER A 10 40.61 -33.77 23.17
C SER A 10 39.30 -33.58 23.92
N LYS A 11 39.34 -33.08 25.16
CA LYS A 11 38.14 -32.78 25.96
C LYS A 11 37.31 -31.71 25.23
N THR A 12 36.14 -32.09 24.71
CA THR A 12 35.12 -31.17 24.20
C THR A 12 34.12 -30.86 25.31
N TYR A 13 33.73 -29.60 25.43
CA TYR A 13 32.79 -29.10 26.43
C TYR A 13 31.47 -28.72 25.75
N ASN A 14 30.36 -29.34 26.14
CA ASN A 14 29.09 -29.19 25.43
C ASN A 14 28.06 -28.50 26.33
N CYS A 15 27.41 -27.47 25.82
CA CYS A 15 26.37 -26.75 26.56
C CYS A 15 25.03 -27.49 26.51
N LEU A 16 24.42 -27.78 27.67
CA LEU A 16 23.15 -28.50 27.77
C LEU A 16 21.93 -27.66 27.34
N TYR A 17 22.05 -26.33 27.28
CA TYR A 17 20.94 -25.43 26.97
C TYR A 17 20.81 -25.15 25.47
N CYS A 18 21.93 -24.95 24.77
CA CYS A 18 21.94 -24.64 23.33
C CYS A 18 22.70 -25.66 22.46
N ASN A 19 23.20 -26.75 23.06
CA ASN A 19 23.92 -27.84 22.39
C ASN A 19 25.12 -27.39 21.55
N ARG A 20 25.80 -26.31 21.96
CA ARG A 20 27.06 -25.85 21.34
C ARG A 20 28.26 -26.53 21.97
N ASP A 21 29.21 -26.93 21.13
CA ASP A 21 30.46 -27.58 21.53
C ASP A 21 31.62 -26.58 21.55
N TYR A 22 32.45 -26.68 22.60
CA TYR A 22 33.59 -25.81 22.84
C TYR A 22 34.86 -26.64 23.01
N ARG A 23 35.95 -26.19 22.38
CA ARG A 23 37.26 -26.85 22.48
C ARG A 23 38.05 -26.45 23.72
N GLU A 24 37.80 -25.25 24.22
CA GLU A 24 38.51 -24.68 25.37
C GLU A 24 37.54 -24.47 26.52
N LYS A 25 37.95 -24.89 27.73
CA LYS A 25 37.15 -24.76 28.94
C LYS A 25 36.75 -23.31 29.23
N PHE A 26 37.66 -22.36 29.02
CA PHE A 26 37.40 -20.94 29.25
C PHE A 26 36.22 -20.40 28.44
N ASN A 27 36.09 -20.80 27.17
CA ASN A 27 34.99 -20.37 26.31
C ASN A 27 33.66 -21.01 26.73
N TYR A 28 33.70 -22.27 27.19
CA TYR A 28 32.55 -22.93 27.77
C TYR A 28 32.09 -22.25 29.07
N ASP A 29 33.01 -21.99 30.00
CA ASP A 29 32.73 -21.37 31.31
C ASP A 29 32.12 -19.96 31.14
N ARG A 30 32.60 -19.16 30.15
CA ARG A 30 32.02 -17.86 29.84
C ARG A 30 30.63 -17.97 29.19
N HIS A 31 30.40 -19.00 28.38
CA HIS A 31 29.13 -19.20 27.71
C HIS A 31 28.05 -19.72 28.66
N ILE A 32 28.37 -20.70 29.51
CA ILE A 32 27.38 -21.44 30.31
C ILE A 32 26.62 -20.51 31.25
N GLY A 33 27.29 -19.55 31.90
CA GLY A 33 26.65 -18.60 32.81
C GLY A 33 25.60 -17.72 32.11
N PHE A 34 25.90 -17.22 30.91
CA PHE A 34 24.93 -16.43 30.14
C PHE A 34 23.84 -17.30 29.48
N CYS A 35 24.21 -18.48 29.00
CA CYS A 35 23.30 -19.37 28.29
C CYS A 35 22.25 -19.96 29.23
N GLU A 36 22.66 -20.37 30.43
CA GLU A 36 21.76 -20.82 31.50
C GLU A 36 20.76 -19.73 31.85
N PHE A 37 21.23 -18.51 32.13
CA PHE A 37 20.38 -17.36 32.44
C PHE A 37 19.37 -17.09 31.31
N SER A 38 19.83 -17.10 30.05
CA SER A 38 18.97 -16.80 28.88
C SER A 38 17.85 -17.81 28.63
N HIS A 39 17.98 -19.04 29.16
CA HIS A 39 16.99 -20.10 29.02
C HIS A 39 16.02 -20.20 30.22
N LYS A 40 16.23 -19.42 31.28
CA LYS A 40 15.26 -19.27 32.38
C LYS A 40 14.01 -18.53 31.90
N SER A 41 12.88 -18.72 32.58
CA SER A 41 11.66 -17.95 32.29
C SER A 41 11.87 -16.47 32.64
N GLN A 42 11.10 -15.58 32.02
CA GLN A 42 11.21 -14.13 32.27
C GLN A 42 11.10 -13.80 33.78
N LYS A 43 10.19 -14.46 34.49
CA LYS A 43 9.98 -14.27 35.93
C LYS A 43 11.20 -14.72 36.76
N GLU A 44 11.88 -15.79 36.36
CA GLU A 44 13.11 -16.26 37.02
C GLU A 44 14.30 -15.36 36.70
N GLN A 45 14.41 -14.88 35.47
CA GLN A 45 15.42 -13.89 35.07
C GLN A 45 15.29 -12.61 35.88
N ASP A 46 14.08 -12.05 35.98
CA ASP A 46 13.81 -10.83 36.73
C ASP A 46 14.13 -11.03 38.23
N SER A 47 13.76 -12.21 38.78
CA SER A 47 14.07 -12.55 40.18
C SER A 47 15.56 -12.71 40.46
N GLU A 48 16.35 -13.20 39.51
CA GLU A 48 17.82 -13.31 39.63
C GLU A 48 18.53 -11.98 39.41
N ILE A 49 18.01 -11.12 38.53
CA ILE A 49 18.48 -9.73 38.39
C ILE A 49 18.26 -8.95 39.69
N ASP A 50 17.10 -9.16 40.33
CA ASP A 50 16.73 -8.51 41.60
C ASP A 50 17.34 -9.21 42.82
N ALA A 51 17.87 -10.43 42.67
CA ALA A 51 18.58 -11.12 43.73
C ALA A 51 19.88 -10.37 44.03
N PHE A 52 20.10 -10.03 45.30
CA PHE A 52 21.33 -9.42 45.78
C PHE A 52 22.49 -10.43 45.76
N GLU A 53 23.00 -10.75 44.57
CA GLU A 53 24.29 -11.41 44.42
C GLU A 53 25.46 -10.42 44.57
N LYS A 54 26.67 -10.96 44.74
CA LYS A 54 27.91 -10.17 44.85
C LYS A 54 28.01 -9.19 43.68
N VAL A 55 27.98 -7.91 43.99
CA VAL A 55 28.23 -6.83 43.03
C VAL A 55 29.59 -7.08 42.36
N PRO A 56 29.65 -7.15 41.01
CA PRO A 56 30.91 -7.35 40.30
C PRO A 56 31.90 -6.26 40.68
N GLY A 57 33.18 -6.62 40.74
CA GLY A 57 34.23 -5.60 40.90
C GLY A 57 34.21 -4.61 39.72
N MET A 58 34.69 -3.38 39.92
CA MET A 58 34.72 -2.35 38.86
C MET A 58 35.35 -2.86 37.55
N TYR A 59 36.38 -3.71 37.63
CA TYR A 59 37.05 -4.28 36.47
C TYR A 59 36.15 -5.24 35.68
N GLU A 60 35.38 -6.08 36.37
CA GLU A 60 34.45 -7.03 35.76
C GLU A 60 33.28 -6.29 35.11
N LEU A 61 32.74 -5.29 35.80
CA LEU A 61 31.70 -4.42 35.26
C LEU A 61 32.16 -3.71 33.98
N PHE A 62 33.39 -3.17 33.99
CA PHE A 62 33.96 -2.52 32.81
C PHE A 62 34.20 -3.49 31.65
N ALA A 63 34.56 -4.75 31.94
CA ALA A 63 34.67 -5.80 30.93
C ALA A 63 33.30 -6.13 30.29
N TYR A 64 32.24 -6.23 31.10
CA TYR A 64 30.87 -6.43 30.59
C TYR A 64 30.39 -5.26 29.75
N ILE A 65 30.62 -4.01 30.18
CA ILE A 65 30.23 -2.81 29.43
C ILE A 65 30.95 -2.76 28.07
N LYS A 66 32.24 -3.09 28.02
CA LYS A 66 32.99 -3.18 26.75
C LYS A 66 32.38 -4.23 25.82
N GLU A 67 32.08 -5.41 26.34
CA GLU A 67 31.47 -6.48 25.55
C GLU A 67 30.09 -6.10 25.01
N LEU A 68 29.25 -5.50 25.86
CA LEU A 68 27.92 -5.01 25.47
C LEU A 68 28.04 -3.91 24.40
N SER A 69 28.96 -2.96 24.56
CA SER A 69 29.19 -1.89 23.59
C SER A 69 29.54 -2.44 22.21
N VAL A 70 30.39 -3.48 22.15
CA VAL A 70 30.76 -4.14 20.89
C VAL A 70 29.56 -4.89 20.28
N ARG A 71 28.78 -5.61 21.10
CA ARG A 71 27.59 -6.34 20.63
C ARG A 71 26.51 -5.38 20.12
N VAL A 72 26.24 -4.29 20.83
CA VAL A 72 25.27 -3.25 20.44
C VAL A 72 25.72 -2.60 19.13
N GLY A 73 26.99 -2.20 19.00
CA GLY A 73 27.50 -1.62 17.76
C GLY A 73 27.41 -2.59 16.56
N LYS A 74 27.51 -3.90 16.79
CA LYS A 74 27.28 -4.92 15.74
C LYS A 74 25.80 -4.99 15.35
N LEU A 75 24.90 -5.05 16.33
CA LEU A 75 23.45 -5.08 16.09
C LEU A 75 22.95 -3.83 15.35
N GLU A 76 23.47 -2.65 15.69
CA GLU A 76 23.11 -1.40 15.01
C GLU A 76 23.53 -1.40 13.54
N LYS A 77 24.73 -1.93 13.23
CA LYS A 77 25.20 -2.10 11.84
C LYS A 77 24.33 -3.09 11.07
N GLU A 78 24.03 -4.25 11.65
CA GLU A 78 23.17 -5.27 11.03
C GLU A 78 21.76 -4.70 10.77
N ASN A 79 21.19 -3.98 11.73
CA ASN A 79 19.89 -3.32 11.60
C ASN A 79 19.90 -2.25 10.48
N THR A 80 21.00 -1.50 10.35
CA THR A 80 21.17 -0.53 9.26
C THR A 80 21.19 -1.22 7.89
N VAL A 81 21.92 -2.34 7.77
CA VAL A 81 21.97 -3.14 6.54
C VAL A 81 20.59 -3.73 6.21
N LEU A 82 19.88 -4.28 7.20
CA LEU A 82 18.53 -4.82 7.01
C LEU A 82 17.54 -3.74 6.54
N LYS A 83 17.58 -2.54 7.15
CA LYS A 83 16.76 -1.41 6.70
C LYS A 83 17.07 -0.98 5.27
N GLN A 84 18.35 -1.00 4.89
CA GLN A 84 18.77 -0.71 3.51
C GLN A 84 18.27 -1.80 2.54
N GLN A 85 18.39 -3.07 2.89
CA GLN A 85 17.89 -4.19 2.08
C GLN A 85 16.36 -4.13 1.91
N LEU A 86 15.60 -3.90 2.98
CA LEU A 86 14.15 -3.69 2.90
C LEU A 86 13.78 -2.51 2.02
N ASN A 87 14.55 -1.42 2.05
CA ASN A 87 14.34 -0.28 1.17
C ASN A 87 14.69 -0.59 -0.30
N ILE A 88 15.67 -1.44 -0.55
CA ILE A 88 16.03 -1.91 -1.90
C ILE A 88 14.95 -2.88 -2.42
N GLU A 89 14.48 -3.82 -1.61
CA GLU A 89 13.40 -4.75 -1.95
C GLU A 89 12.09 -4.02 -2.26
N LYS A 90 11.72 -3.02 -1.44
CA LYS A 90 10.58 -2.12 -1.74
C LYS A 90 10.75 -1.32 -3.04
N LYS A 91 11.98 -1.11 -3.50
CA LYS A 91 12.29 -0.42 -4.76
C LYS A 91 12.38 -1.36 -5.97
N LYS A 92 12.37 -2.69 -5.79
CA LYS A 92 12.73 -3.64 -6.87
C LYS A 92 11.62 -3.96 -7.88
N VAL A 93 10.36 -3.60 -7.63
CA VAL A 93 9.32 -3.69 -8.67
C VAL A 93 8.91 -2.28 -9.05
N ASP A 94 9.52 -1.75 -10.11
CA ASP A 94 8.93 -0.61 -10.80
C ASP A 94 7.65 -1.12 -11.47
N ILE A 95 6.51 -0.81 -10.85
CA ILE A 95 5.20 -1.27 -11.27
C ILE A 95 4.87 -0.76 -12.67
N GLY A 96 5.36 0.42 -13.05
CA GLY A 96 5.21 0.91 -14.43
C GLY A 96 5.96 0.04 -15.42
N VAL A 97 7.20 -0.35 -15.10
CA VAL A 97 7.99 -1.26 -15.95
C VAL A 97 7.34 -2.65 -16.02
N TRP A 98 6.85 -3.16 -14.89
CA TRP A 98 6.17 -4.45 -14.82
C TRP A 98 4.86 -4.47 -15.61
N LEU A 99 3.99 -3.46 -15.45
CA LEU A 99 2.75 -3.36 -16.21
C LEU A 99 3.00 -3.28 -17.72
N ASN A 100 4.06 -2.59 -18.14
CA ASN A 100 4.43 -2.47 -19.54
C ASN A 100 5.08 -3.73 -20.13
N SER A 101 5.62 -4.62 -19.30
CA SER A 101 6.19 -5.90 -19.75
C SER A 101 5.16 -7.02 -19.87
N LEU A 102 3.93 -6.81 -19.38
CA LEU A 102 2.84 -7.78 -19.52
C LEU A 102 2.43 -7.95 -21.00
N PRO A 103 2.19 -9.19 -21.46
CA PRO A 103 1.75 -9.46 -22.82
C PRO A 103 0.30 -9.01 -23.06
N ASN A 104 -0.55 -9.11 -22.04
CA ASN A 104 -1.94 -8.70 -22.08
C ASN A 104 -2.03 -7.22 -21.74
N LYS A 105 -2.53 -6.42 -22.69
CA LYS A 105 -2.73 -4.98 -22.53
C LYS A 105 -4.21 -4.66 -22.69
N PRO A 106 -4.73 -3.63 -21.99
CA PRO A 106 -6.09 -3.16 -22.21
C PRO A 106 -6.33 -2.84 -23.69
N SER A 107 -7.49 -3.24 -24.20
CA SER A 107 -7.88 -3.01 -25.60
C SER A 107 -8.21 -1.54 -25.87
N ILE A 108 -8.52 -0.78 -24.83
CA ILE A 108 -8.90 0.63 -24.85
C ILE A 108 -7.95 1.44 -23.97
N THR A 109 -7.67 2.69 -24.37
CA THR A 109 -6.90 3.60 -23.53
C THR A 109 -7.79 4.24 -22.47
N PHE A 110 -7.20 4.67 -21.37
CA PHE A 110 -7.91 5.30 -20.25
C PHE A 110 -8.70 6.52 -20.70
N THR A 111 -8.08 7.41 -21.49
CA THR A 111 -8.78 8.56 -22.06
C THR A 111 -10.00 8.12 -22.88
N LYS A 112 -9.86 7.16 -23.80
CA LYS A 112 -10.99 6.68 -24.63
C LYS A 112 -12.08 6.02 -23.79
N TRP A 113 -11.70 5.22 -22.80
CA TRP A 113 -12.63 4.55 -21.90
C TRP A 113 -13.48 5.54 -21.10
N ILE A 114 -12.88 6.61 -20.57
CA ILE A 114 -13.62 7.67 -19.87
C ILE A 114 -14.54 8.42 -20.84
N LEU A 115 -14.08 8.74 -22.05
CA LEU A 115 -14.88 9.48 -23.04
C LEU A 115 -16.10 8.68 -23.53
N ASP A 116 -15.98 7.37 -23.65
CA ASP A 116 -17.04 6.48 -24.16
C ASP A 116 -18.11 6.12 -23.11
N ILE A 117 -18.03 6.62 -21.87
CA ILE A 117 -19.04 6.32 -20.84
C ILE A 117 -20.40 6.94 -21.26
N PRO A 118 -21.50 6.15 -21.27
CA PRO A 118 -22.82 6.67 -21.59
C PRO A 118 -23.43 7.44 -20.40
N TYR A 119 -22.95 8.66 -20.16
CA TYR A 119 -23.29 9.50 -18.99
C TYR A 119 -24.80 9.69 -18.76
N HIS A 120 -25.60 9.76 -19.82
CA HIS A 120 -27.07 9.88 -19.74
C HIS A 120 -27.72 8.78 -18.89
N LYS A 121 -27.17 7.54 -18.89
CA LYS A 121 -27.71 6.41 -18.11
C LYS A 121 -27.54 6.60 -16.60
N TYR A 122 -26.57 7.41 -16.19
CA TYR A 122 -26.19 7.60 -14.79
C TYR A 122 -26.83 8.84 -14.17
N LEU A 123 -27.56 9.63 -14.95
CA LEU A 123 -28.27 10.82 -14.46
C LEU A 123 -29.25 10.47 -13.33
N ASN A 124 -29.97 9.36 -13.47
CA ASN A 124 -30.90 8.87 -12.44
C ASN A 124 -30.20 8.56 -11.10
N HIS A 125 -28.93 8.18 -11.11
CA HIS A 125 -28.19 7.91 -9.88
C HIS A 125 -27.93 9.19 -9.07
N ILE A 126 -27.82 10.34 -9.75
CA ILE A 126 -27.75 11.65 -9.09
C ILE A 126 -29.07 11.94 -8.37
N PHE A 127 -30.20 11.67 -9.03
CA PHE A 127 -31.53 11.90 -8.46
C PHE A 127 -31.81 10.99 -7.27
N MET A 128 -31.34 9.73 -7.32
CA MET A 128 -31.48 8.79 -6.21
C MET A 128 -30.65 9.19 -4.99
N LYS A 129 -29.40 9.60 -5.17
CA LYS A 129 -28.48 9.85 -4.06
C LYS A 129 -27.74 11.18 -4.19
N ASP A 130 -26.65 11.21 -4.94
CA ASP A 130 -25.79 12.37 -5.11
C ASP A 130 -24.85 12.21 -6.31
N MET A 131 -24.10 13.28 -6.62
CA MET A 131 -23.09 13.26 -7.68
C MET A 131 -21.94 12.27 -7.38
N GLU A 132 -21.58 12.08 -6.11
CA GLU A 132 -20.51 11.15 -5.73
C GLU A 132 -20.86 9.72 -6.17
N TYR A 133 -22.08 9.27 -5.87
CA TYR A 133 -22.59 7.96 -6.22
C TYR A 133 -22.73 7.76 -7.74
N ALA A 134 -23.15 8.79 -8.46
CA ALA A 134 -23.23 8.74 -9.91
C ALA A 134 -21.85 8.55 -10.56
N ILE A 135 -20.83 9.28 -10.10
CA ILE A 135 -19.46 9.13 -10.61
C ILE A 135 -18.89 7.75 -10.26
N GLN A 136 -19.10 7.27 -9.02
CA GLN A 136 -18.71 5.91 -8.63
C GLN A 136 -19.35 4.87 -9.55
N SER A 137 -20.64 5.02 -9.84
CA SER A 137 -21.38 4.13 -10.74
C SER A 137 -20.87 4.18 -12.18
N CYS A 138 -20.48 5.36 -12.68
CA CYS A 138 -19.90 5.53 -14.02
C CYS A 138 -18.60 4.73 -14.14
N LEU A 139 -17.73 4.80 -13.13
CA LEU A 139 -16.47 4.06 -13.11
C LEU A 139 -16.71 2.56 -12.91
N GLU A 140 -17.68 2.17 -12.07
CA GLU A 140 -18.00 0.77 -11.81
C GLU A 140 -18.58 0.04 -13.02
N LYS A 141 -19.50 0.66 -13.74
CA LYS A 141 -20.13 0.02 -14.90
C LYS A 141 -19.36 0.30 -16.20
N GLY A 142 -18.54 1.35 -16.21
CA GLY A 142 -17.60 1.66 -17.29
C GLY A 142 -18.26 1.88 -18.65
N SER A 143 -17.50 1.56 -19.70
CA SER A 143 -17.93 1.59 -21.10
C SER A 143 -17.50 0.31 -21.83
N ASN A 144 -18.27 -0.10 -22.85
CA ASN A 144 -18.03 -1.30 -23.67
C ASN A 144 -17.79 -2.59 -22.87
N ASP A 145 -18.60 -2.82 -21.82
CA ASP A 145 -18.49 -3.97 -20.90
C ASP A 145 -17.15 -4.06 -20.13
N ILE A 146 -16.35 -2.99 -20.12
CA ILE A 146 -15.09 -2.90 -19.35
C ILE A 146 -15.34 -2.09 -18.08
N SER A 147 -15.41 -2.78 -16.96
CA SER A 147 -15.51 -2.25 -15.60
C SER A 147 -14.13 -1.98 -14.99
N ILE A 148 -14.06 -1.13 -13.96
CA ILE A 148 -12.90 -1.11 -13.04
C ILE A 148 -12.67 -2.44 -12.32
N ASN A 149 -13.67 -3.34 -12.30
CA ASN A 149 -13.54 -4.67 -11.72
C ASN A 149 -12.88 -5.67 -12.69
N ASP A 150 -12.80 -5.36 -13.99
CA ASP A 150 -12.24 -6.25 -15.00
C ASP A 150 -10.72 -6.10 -15.06
N LYS A 151 -10.04 -6.78 -14.13
CA LYS A 151 -8.60 -6.68 -13.90
C LYS A 151 -7.72 -6.86 -15.14
N GLU A 152 -8.15 -7.71 -16.08
CA GLU A 152 -7.38 -8.01 -17.30
C GLU A 152 -7.53 -6.94 -18.39
N PHE A 153 -8.64 -6.19 -18.38
CA PHE A 153 -9.01 -5.29 -19.47
C PHE A 153 -9.18 -3.84 -19.04
N SER A 154 -9.21 -3.56 -17.73
CA SER A 154 -9.40 -2.21 -17.21
C SER A 154 -8.17 -1.35 -17.49
N PRO A 155 -8.33 -0.15 -18.06
CA PRO A 155 -7.22 0.74 -18.38
C PRO A 155 -6.72 1.53 -17.16
N ILE A 156 -7.07 1.12 -15.94
CA ILE A 156 -6.62 1.71 -14.68
C ILE A 156 -6.19 0.61 -13.71
N TYR A 157 -5.10 0.84 -12.98
CA TYR A 157 -4.50 -0.12 -12.07
C TYR A 157 -4.00 0.58 -10.79
N ALA A 158 -4.11 -0.07 -9.63
CA ALA A 158 -3.49 0.39 -8.39
C ALA A 158 -2.95 -0.79 -7.57
N THR A 159 -1.96 -0.48 -6.73
CA THR A 159 -1.22 -1.47 -5.93
C THR A 159 -1.24 -1.11 -4.44
N ASN A 160 -1.18 -2.12 -3.57
CA ASN A 160 -0.98 -1.91 -2.14
C ASN A 160 0.42 -1.38 -1.77
N GLN A 161 1.43 -1.53 -2.64
CA GLN A 161 2.80 -1.11 -2.34
C GLN A 161 2.92 0.41 -2.20
N LYS A 162 2.13 1.19 -2.95
CA LYS A 162 2.12 2.66 -2.92
C LYS A 162 0.69 3.18 -2.80
N LYS A 163 0.32 3.61 -1.60
CA LYS A 163 -1.02 4.15 -1.30
C LYS A 163 -1.35 5.34 -2.21
N ASN A 164 -2.58 5.37 -2.72
CA ASN A 164 -3.14 6.48 -3.50
C ASN A 164 -2.35 6.81 -4.79
N MET A 165 -1.68 5.80 -5.36
CA MET A 165 -1.05 5.90 -6.68
C MET A 165 -1.86 5.10 -7.70
N PHE A 166 -2.13 5.73 -8.84
CA PHE A 166 -2.87 5.14 -9.94
C PHE A 166 -1.98 5.06 -11.17
N TYR A 167 -2.03 3.91 -11.84
CA TYR A 167 -1.43 3.71 -13.15
C TYR A 167 -2.58 3.65 -14.16
N VAL A 168 -2.43 4.31 -15.29
CA VAL A 168 -3.41 4.28 -16.38
C VAL A 168 -2.74 3.88 -17.68
N TYR A 169 -3.46 3.16 -18.53
CA TYR A 169 -2.99 2.78 -19.84
C TYR A 169 -3.40 3.84 -20.86
N ASP A 170 -2.47 4.68 -21.32
CA ASP A 170 -2.81 5.79 -22.21
C ASP A 170 -1.76 6.09 -23.27
N GLU A 171 -2.13 6.88 -24.29
CA GLU A 171 -1.25 7.28 -25.37
C GLU A 171 -0.19 8.28 -24.87
N ILE A 172 1.08 7.86 -24.93
CA ILE A 172 2.21 8.71 -24.55
C ILE A 172 3.10 8.93 -25.76
N GLN A 173 3.59 10.16 -25.88
CA GLN A 173 4.50 10.54 -26.94
C GLN A 173 5.92 10.13 -26.56
N ILE A 174 6.47 9.14 -27.27
CA ILE A 174 7.87 8.73 -27.20
C ILE A 174 8.46 8.94 -28.59
N ASP A 175 9.52 9.73 -28.69
CA ASP A 175 10.25 9.99 -29.95
C ASP A 175 9.33 10.44 -31.11
N GLY A 176 8.33 11.26 -30.81
CA GLY A 176 7.37 11.78 -31.80
C GLY A 176 6.28 10.81 -32.22
N LYS A 177 6.27 9.57 -31.72
CA LYS A 177 5.21 8.58 -31.97
C LYS A 177 4.31 8.43 -30.74
N LYS A 178 3.00 8.41 -30.97
CA LYS A 178 2.02 8.10 -29.92
C LYS A 178 1.93 6.59 -29.78
N MET A 179 2.33 6.08 -28.62
CA MET A 179 2.19 4.65 -28.31
C MET A 179 1.48 4.49 -26.96
N PRO A 180 0.50 3.58 -26.86
CA PRO A 180 -0.22 3.36 -25.63
C PRO A 180 0.65 2.58 -24.64
N GLN A 181 0.86 3.15 -23.46
CA GLN A 181 1.66 2.56 -22.39
C GLN A 181 1.06 2.85 -21.01
N TRP A 182 1.41 2.03 -20.03
CA TRP A 182 1.07 2.28 -18.65
C TRP A 182 1.91 3.42 -18.09
N CYS A 183 1.25 4.44 -17.53
CA CYS A 183 1.89 5.56 -16.86
C CYS A 183 1.29 5.84 -15.50
N LEU A 184 2.15 6.34 -14.61
CA LEU A 184 1.75 6.82 -13.31
C LEU A 184 1.08 8.20 -13.47
N ILE A 185 -0.13 8.34 -12.96
CA ILE A 185 -0.82 9.63 -12.89
C ILE A 185 -0.79 10.20 -11.48
N THR A 186 -0.73 11.53 -11.38
CA THR A 186 -0.80 12.19 -10.08
C THR A 186 -2.25 12.27 -9.60
N GLY A 187 -2.44 12.48 -8.29
CA GLY A 187 -3.78 12.74 -7.74
C GLY A 187 -4.49 13.92 -8.43
N LYS A 188 -3.74 14.94 -8.86
CA LYS A 188 -4.29 16.09 -9.60
C LYS A 188 -4.77 15.71 -10.99
N ASP A 189 -4.08 14.80 -11.66
CA ASP A 189 -4.50 14.33 -12.99
C ASP A 189 -5.76 13.46 -12.89
N MET A 190 -5.84 12.61 -11.86
CA MET A 190 -7.09 11.91 -11.55
C MET A 190 -8.24 12.88 -11.26
N ASP A 191 -7.98 13.95 -10.50
CA ASP A 191 -9.00 14.97 -10.20
C ASP A 191 -9.49 15.69 -11.47
N LYS A 192 -8.63 15.89 -12.49
CA LYS A 192 -9.06 16.43 -13.80
C LYS A 192 -10.07 15.49 -14.48
N TRP A 193 -9.83 14.19 -14.46
CA TRP A 193 -10.73 13.20 -15.04
C TRP A 193 -12.05 13.09 -14.26
N LEU A 194 -12.00 13.16 -12.93
CA LEU A 194 -13.21 13.21 -12.10
C LEU A 194 -14.03 14.46 -12.40
N ASN A 195 -13.39 15.61 -12.55
CA ASN A 195 -14.05 16.85 -12.93
C ASN A 195 -14.64 16.78 -14.34
N TYR A 196 -13.97 16.10 -15.28
CA TYR A 196 -14.51 15.85 -16.61
C TYR A 196 -15.83 15.05 -16.53
N ILE A 197 -15.85 13.95 -15.76
CA ILE A 197 -17.07 13.16 -15.55
C ILE A 197 -18.17 14.02 -14.92
N SER A 198 -17.84 14.82 -13.90
CA SER A 198 -18.79 15.75 -13.28
C SER A 198 -19.39 16.72 -14.31
N GLN A 199 -18.57 17.30 -15.20
CA GLN A 199 -19.02 18.20 -16.25
C GLN A 199 -19.90 17.48 -17.28
N ALA A 200 -19.55 16.26 -17.69
CA ALA A 200 -20.36 15.47 -18.60
C ALA A 200 -21.76 15.18 -18.02
N LEU A 201 -21.82 14.81 -16.74
CA LEU A 201 -23.09 14.63 -16.02
C LEU A 201 -23.89 15.93 -15.88
N LEU A 202 -23.23 17.07 -15.68
CA LEU A 202 -23.87 18.38 -15.64
C LEU A 202 -24.50 18.77 -16.99
N ILE A 203 -23.84 18.44 -18.10
CA ILE A 203 -24.37 18.67 -19.44
C ILE A 203 -25.63 17.84 -19.66
N GLU A 204 -25.63 16.56 -19.26
CA GLU A 204 -26.82 15.71 -19.34
C GLU A 204 -27.95 16.19 -18.42
N PHE A 205 -27.64 16.67 -17.22
CA PHE A 205 -28.63 17.30 -16.36
C PHE A 205 -29.24 18.56 -16.99
N LYS A 206 -28.41 19.40 -17.63
CA LYS A 206 -28.90 20.59 -18.33
C LYS A 206 -29.87 20.21 -19.46
N LYS A 207 -29.55 19.19 -20.27
CA LYS A 207 -30.47 18.70 -21.31
C LYS A 207 -31.81 18.26 -20.71
N TRP A 208 -31.78 17.51 -19.62
CA TRP A 208 -32.99 17.10 -18.91
C TRP A 208 -33.80 18.31 -18.40
N CYS A 209 -33.12 19.36 -17.90
CA CYS A 209 -33.79 20.61 -17.50
C CYS A 209 -34.43 21.35 -18.69
N ASP A 210 -33.74 21.43 -19.82
CA ASP A 210 -34.25 22.07 -21.03
C ASP A 210 -35.50 21.34 -21.55
N GLU A 211 -35.53 20.00 -21.48
CA GLU A 211 -36.69 19.17 -21.83
C GLU A 211 -37.89 19.37 -20.89
N HIS A 212 -37.65 19.56 -19.60
CA HIS A 212 -38.70 19.69 -18.57
C HIS A 212 -38.96 21.16 -18.17
N GLN A 213 -38.42 22.13 -18.91
CA GLN A 213 -38.44 23.55 -18.54
C GLN A 213 -39.85 24.09 -18.33
N HIS A 214 -40.79 23.70 -19.19
CA HIS A 214 -42.19 24.11 -19.08
C HIS A 214 -42.88 23.53 -17.84
N GLU A 215 -42.56 22.29 -17.47
CA GLU A 215 -43.11 21.63 -16.27
C GLU A 215 -42.51 22.20 -14.99
N ILE A 216 -41.20 22.48 -15.00
CA ILE A 216 -40.49 23.09 -13.86
C ILE A 216 -41.05 24.48 -13.53
N ASN A 217 -41.41 25.27 -14.55
CA ASN A 217 -41.91 26.62 -14.35
C ASN A 217 -43.38 26.69 -13.93
N ASN A 218 -44.19 25.71 -14.34
CA ASN A 218 -45.64 25.73 -14.14
C ASN A 218 -46.12 24.81 -13.01
N ASN A 219 -45.27 23.92 -12.49
CA ASN A 219 -45.62 22.98 -11.42
C ASN A 219 -44.65 23.10 -10.24
N ASP A 220 -45.16 23.56 -9.10
CA ASP A 220 -44.40 23.74 -7.86
C ASP A 220 -43.75 22.44 -7.37
N GLU A 221 -44.37 21.27 -7.57
CA GLU A 221 -43.82 19.98 -7.17
C GLU A 221 -42.59 19.61 -8.03
N MET A 222 -42.64 19.90 -9.33
CA MET A 222 -41.52 19.69 -10.25
C MET A 222 -40.39 20.69 -10.00
N ASN A 223 -40.73 21.92 -9.65
CA ASN A 223 -39.76 22.94 -9.23
C ASN A 223 -39.01 22.51 -7.95
N GLN A 224 -39.73 22.01 -6.94
CA GLN A 224 -39.10 21.48 -5.72
C GLN A 224 -38.19 20.27 -6.00
N LYS A 225 -38.60 19.36 -6.90
CA LYS A 225 -37.74 18.25 -7.36
C LYS A 225 -36.49 18.76 -8.06
N TYR A 226 -36.61 19.77 -8.92
CA TYR A 226 -35.48 20.42 -9.58
C TYR A 226 -34.49 21.01 -8.56
N ILE A 227 -34.97 21.83 -7.61
CA ILE A 227 -34.12 22.46 -6.58
C ILE A 227 -33.41 21.38 -5.74
N SER A 228 -34.11 20.31 -5.38
CA SER A 228 -33.55 19.18 -4.63
C SER A 228 -32.42 18.48 -5.40
N ASN A 229 -32.66 18.17 -6.68
CA ASN A 229 -31.66 17.53 -7.55
C ASN A 229 -30.47 18.45 -7.84
N PHE A 230 -30.72 19.74 -8.06
CA PHE A 230 -29.67 20.74 -8.24
C PHE A 230 -28.78 20.87 -7.01
N LYS A 231 -29.36 20.82 -5.81
CA LYS A 231 -28.60 20.81 -4.55
C LYS A 231 -27.71 19.57 -4.41
N LYS A 232 -28.19 18.39 -4.84
CA LYS A 232 -27.41 17.15 -4.87
C LYS A 232 -26.21 17.21 -5.84
N ILE A 233 -26.33 18.03 -6.88
CA ILE A 233 -25.29 18.23 -7.90
C ILE A 233 -24.20 19.19 -7.39
N ILE A 234 -24.59 20.35 -6.86
CA ILE A 234 -23.64 21.39 -6.42
C ILE A 234 -22.96 21.01 -5.09
N GLY A 235 -23.65 20.24 -4.25
CA GLY A 235 -23.18 19.96 -2.89
C GLY A 235 -23.44 21.13 -1.94
N SER A 236 -23.21 20.89 -0.65
CA SER A 236 -23.63 21.79 0.44
C SER A 236 -22.50 22.64 1.04
N CYS A 237 -21.27 22.55 0.55
CA CYS A 237 -20.11 23.22 1.17
C CYS A 237 -19.11 23.79 0.15
N LYS A 238 -18.30 24.77 0.59
CA LYS A 238 -17.37 25.53 -0.27
C LYS A 238 -16.23 24.70 -0.90
N ASN A 239 -16.03 23.45 -0.47
CA ASN A 239 -15.04 22.52 -1.04
C ASN A 239 -15.67 21.18 -1.43
N ALA A 240 -16.96 21.19 -1.82
CA ALA A 240 -17.71 19.98 -2.12
C ALA A 240 -17.01 19.11 -3.19
N ASP A 241 -16.44 19.72 -4.21
CA ASP A 241 -15.75 19.02 -5.30
C ASP A 241 -14.43 18.37 -4.84
N GLU A 242 -13.62 19.05 -4.02
CA GLU A 242 -12.36 18.49 -3.51
C GLU A 242 -12.60 17.30 -2.57
N ILE A 243 -13.59 17.43 -1.69
CA ILE A 243 -13.99 16.36 -0.75
C ILE A 243 -14.56 15.18 -1.54
N ARG A 244 -15.44 15.45 -2.52
CA ARG A 244 -15.99 14.42 -3.41
C ARG A 244 -14.88 13.69 -4.17
N ASN A 245 -13.95 14.42 -4.78
CA ASN A 245 -12.84 13.82 -5.52
C ASN A 245 -11.91 13.00 -4.61
N HIS A 246 -11.68 13.45 -3.38
CA HIS A 246 -10.96 12.67 -2.38
C HIS A 246 -11.68 11.35 -2.05
N ASN A 247 -13.00 11.39 -1.79
CA ASN A 247 -13.79 10.20 -1.48
C ASN A 247 -13.82 9.22 -2.65
N ILE A 248 -14.01 9.71 -3.88
CA ILE A 248 -14.02 8.87 -5.08
C ILE A 248 -12.66 8.22 -5.32
N ARG A 249 -11.55 8.96 -5.17
CA ARG A 249 -10.21 8.34 -5.28
C ARG A 249 -10.02 7.24 -4.25
N LYS A 250 -10.41 7.46 -3.00
CA LYS A 250 -10.34 6.45 -1.95
C LYS A 250 -11.21 5.23 -2.28
N TYR A 251 -12.40 5.46 -2.83
CA TYR A 251 -13.31 4.41 -3.28
C TYR A 251 -12.68 3.55 -4.39
N VAL A 252 -12.27 4.20 -5.48
CA VAL A 252 -11.65 3.55 -6.64
C VAL A 252 -10.39 2.80 -6.23
N PHE A 253 -9.51 3.42 -5.44
CA PHE A 253 -8.31 2.76 -4.93
C PHE A 253 -8.65 1.49 -4.13
N ASN A 254 -9.65 1.55 -3.24
CA ASN A 254 -10.04 0.38 -2.46
C ASN A 254 -10.66 -0.74 -3.30
N LYS A 255 -11.29 -0.41 -4.42
CA LYS A 255 -11.88 -1.37 -5.35
C LYS A 255 -10.84 -2.06 -6.23
N ILE A 256 -9.88 -1.31 -6.75
CA ILE A 256 -8.93 -1.83 -7.76
C ILE A 256 -7.59 -2.27 -7.17
N LYS A 257 -7.29 -1.95 -5.89
CA LYS A 257 -5.99 -2.32 -5.28
C LYS A 257 -5.80 -3.83 -5.30
N GLU A 258 -4.72 -4.27 -5.93
CA GLU A 258 -4.29 -5.65 -5.85
C GLU A 258 -3.38 -5.89 -4.64
N THR A 259 -3.56 -7.07 -4.03
CA THR A 259 -2.92 -7.49 -2.77
C THR A 259 -1.44 -7.73 -2.92
#